data_AF-A0A9D6HF76-F1
#
_entry.id   AF-A0A9D6HF76-F1
#
_cell.length_a   1.000
_cell.length_b   1.000
_cell.length_c   1.000
_cell.angle_alpha   90.00
_cell.angle_beta   90.00
_cell.angle_gamma   90.00
#
_symmetry.space_group_name_H-M   'P 1'
#
loop_
_entity.id
_entity.type
_entity.pdbx_description
1 polymer ?
#
loop_
_entity_poly.entity_id
_entity_poly.type
_entity_poly.pdbx_seq_one_letter_code
_entity_poly.pdbx_strand_id
1 'polypeptide(L)'
;ALFVIVTIIVLVAAFAIIGHLVLLVAEKRKEIGILKAIGASNASMTTVFFSVGMTIGVVGTVAGSLVGLFIIWLQDTYKIVRLAGDVYQIDYLPMKLIPSDFLLVVGATLLLSFLATIFPARRAGALAPADVLRYE
;
A
#
# COMPACT_ATOMS: atom_id res chain seq x y z
N ALA A 1 20.31 -13.35 -4.19
CA ALA A 1 20.39 -12.17 -3.31
C ALA A 1 19.26 -11.17 -3.59
N LEU A 2 19.15 -10.62 -4.80
CA LEU A 2 18.16 -9.58 -5.14
C LEU A 2 16.71 -10.00 -4.92
N PHE A 3 16.35 -11.25 -5.28
CA PHE A 3 15.01 -11.80 -5.05
C PHE A 3 14.59 -11.80 -3.57
N VAL A 4 15.50 -12.16 -2.66
CA VAL A 4 15.23 -12.19 -1.22
C VAL A 4 14.98 -10.78 -0.68
N ILE A 5 15.79 -9.81 -1.10
CA ILE A 5 15.66 -8.41 -0.70
C ILE A 5 14.30 -7.85 -1.15
N VAL A 6 13.94 -8.03 -2.42
CA VAL A 6 12.65 -7.58 -2.97
C VAL A 6 11.49 -8.24 -2.22
N THR A 7 11.57 -9.53 -1.95
CA THR A 7 10.52 -10.26 -1.22
C THR A 7 10.32 -9.71 0.20
N ILE A 8 11.41 -9.41 0.92
CA ILE A 8 11.33 -8.81 2.26
C ILE A 8 10.72 -7.41 2.21
N ILE A 9 11.13 -6.57 1.26
CA ILE A 9 10.56 -5.21 1.10
C ILE A 9 9.05 -5.28 0.87
N VAL A 10 8.62 -6.18 -0.03
CA VAL A 10 7.19 -6.39 -0.33
C VAL A 10 6.43 -6.88 0.90
N LEU A 11 6.99 -7.81 1.68
CA LEU A 11 6.40 -8.28 2.93
C LEU A 11 6.23 -7.16 3.95
N VAL A 12 7.29 -6.38 4.18
CA VAL A 12 7.26 -5.24 5.11
C VAL A 12 6.20 -4.22 4.70
N ALA A 13 6.11 -3.90 3.41
CA ALA A 13 5.08 -3.00 2.88
C ALA A 13 3.65 -3.53 3.11
N ALA A 14 3.42 -4.83 2.86
CA ALA A 14 2.13 -5.45 3.09
C ALA A 14 1.72 -5.40 4.58
N PHE A 15 2.67 -5.70 5.49
CA PHE A 15 2.42 -5.61 6.93
C PHE A 15 2.14 -4.16 7.37
N ALA A 16 2.79 -3.16 6.79
CA ALA A 16 2.53 -1.76 7.11
C ALA A 16 1.09 -1.35 6.77
N ILE A 17 0.57 -1.76 5.61
CA ILE A 17 -0.83 -1.49 5.22
C ILE A 17 -1.80 -2.18 6.19
N ILE A 18 -1.57 -3.46 6.49
CA ILE A 18 -2.41 -4.21 7.44
C ILE A 18 -2.40 -3.54 8.81
N GLY A 19 -1.21 -3.24 9.35
CA GLY A 19 -1.04 -2.62 10.65
C GLY A 19 -1.73 -1.26 10.74
N HIS A 20 -1.57 -0.42 9.72
CA HIS A 20 -2.21 0.90 9.67
C HIS A 20 -3.74 0.79 9.62
N LEU A 21 -4.30 -0.10 8.80
CA LEU A 21 -5.74 -0.29 8.74
C LEU A 21 -6.31 -0.89 10.03
N VAL A 22 -5.61 -1.85 10.66
CA VAL A 22 -6.02 -2.40 11.94
C VAL A 22 -6.00 -1.34 13.04
N LEU A 23 -4.96 -0.50 13.07
CA LEU A 23 -4.86 0.63 13.99
C LEU A 23 -6.02 1.61 13.78
N LEU A 24 -6.29 1.98 12.52
CA LEU A 24 -7.40 2.87 12.18
C LEU A 24 -8.75 2.33 12.67
N VAL A 25 -8.99 1.02 12.51
CA VAL A 25 -10.22 0.36 13.02
C VAL A 25 -10.29 0.44 14.55
N ALA A 26 -9.16 0.26 15.24
CA ALA A 26 -9.10 0.33 16.69
C ALA A 26 -9.37 1.76 17.21
N GLU A 27 -8.75 2.78 16.60
CA GLU A 27 -8.97 4.19 16.93
C GLU A 27 -10.43 4.61 16.67
N LYS A 28 -11.02 4.12 15.58
CA LYS A 28 -12.39 4.44 15.18
C LYS A 28 -13.46 3.52 15.78
N ARG A 29 -13.09 2.65 16.73
CA ARG A 29 -14.01 1.66 17.33
C ARG A 29 -15.26 2.30 17.96
N LYS A 30 -15.13 3.44 18.63
CA LYS A 30 -16.26 4.18 19.24
C LYS A 30 -17.25 4.67 18.18
N GLU A 31 -16.74 5.31 17.13
CA GLU A 31 -17.53 5.82 16.00
C GLU A 31 -18.25 4.68 15.27
N ILE A 32 -17.57 3.55 15.03
CA ILE A 32 -18.17 2.34 14.44
C ILE A 32 -19.33 1.84 15.31
N GLY A 33 -19.16 1.77 16.63
CA GLY A 33 -20.22 1.33 17.54
C GLY A 33 -21.45 2.22 17.51
N ILE A 34 -21.26 3.55 17.49
CA ILE A 34 -22.35 4.53 17.36
C ILE A 34 -23.09 4.33 16.04
N LEU A 35 -22.36 4.23 14.92
CA LEU A 35 -22.92 3.97 13.59
C LEU A 35 -23.75 2.68 13.54
N LYS A 36 -23.28 1.62 14.19
CA LYS A 36 -24.02 0.35 14.27
C LYS A 36 -25.23 0.43 15.19
N ALA A 37 -25.18 1.23 16.25
CA ALA A 37 -26.32 1.47 17.14
C ALA A 37 -27.45 2.25 16.44
N ILE A 38 -27.12 3.16 15.52
CA ILE A 38 -28.11 3.86 14.67
C ILE A 38 -28.56 3.05 13.44
N GLY A 39 -28.13 1.78 13.31
CA GLY A 39 -28.63 0.84 12.30
C GLY A 39 -27.67 0.48 11.16
N ALA A 40 -26.39 0.88 11.21
CA ALA A 40 -25.44 0.49 10.17
C ALA A 40 -25.15 -1.02 10.19
N SER A 41 -25.23 -1.66 9.02
CA SER A 41 -24.96 -3.09 8.85
C SER A 41 -23.47 -3.41 8.90
N ASN A 42 -23.14 -4.66 9.24
CA ASN A 42 -21.76 -5.18 9.19
C ASN A 42 -21.16 -5.03 7.78
N ALA A 43 -21.97 -5.24 6.74
CA ALA A 43 -21.57 -5.12 5.34
C ALA A 43 -21.21 -3.67 4.99
N SER A 44 -21.98 -2.69 5.46
CA SER A 44 -21.68 -1.26 5.25
C SER A 44 -20.32 -0.90 5.84
N MET A 45 -20.05 -1.33 7.08
CA MET A 45 -18.77 -1.08 7.73
C MET A 45 -17.61 -1.76 6.98
N THR A 46 -17.76 -3.02 6.55
CA THR A 46 -16.74 -3.69 5.74
C THR A 46 -16.48 -2.96 4.43
N THR A 47 -17.50 -2.49 3.72
CA THR A 47 -17.33 -1.74 2.47
C THR A 47 -16.62 -0.40 2.67
N VAL A 48 -16.92 0.32 3.76
CA VAL A 48 -16.23 1.58 4.09
C VAL A 48 -14.73 1.36 4.29
N PHE A 49 -14.36 0.43 5.16
CA PHE A 49 -12.93 0.17 5.44
C PHE A 49 -12.22 -0.45 4.24
N PHE A 50 -12.94 -1.25 3.44
CA PHE A 50 -12.42 -1.74 2.17
C PHE A 50 -12.10 -0.58 1.20
N SER A 51 -13.00 0.40 1.09
CA SER A 51 -12.81 1.58 0.24
C SER A 51 -11.66 2.45 0.71
N VAL A 52 -11.48 2.59 2.03
CA VAL A 52 -10.34 3.31 2.62
C VAL A 52 -9.01 2.64 2.25
N GLY A 53 -8.89 1.32 2.46
CA GLY A 53 -7.68 0.59 2.12
C GLY A 53 -7.38 0.60 0.62
N MET A 54 -8.41 0.48 -0.22
CA MET A 54 -8.27 0.59 -1.67
C MET A 54 -7.81 1.98 -2.11
N THR A 55 -8.35 3.04 -1.49
CA THR A 55 -7.94 4.43 -1.76
C THR A 55 -6.48 4.65 -1.40
N ILE A 56 -6.05 4.17 -0.23
CA ILE A 56 -4.64 4.26 0.20
C ILE A 56 -3.75 3.51 -0.80
N GLY A 57 -4.13 2.31 -1.21
CA GLY A 57 -3.38 1.51 -2.19
C GLY A 57 -3.26 2.19 -3.55
N VAL A 58 -4.36 2.74 -4.08
CA VAL A 58 -4.39 3.43 -5.37
C VAL A 58 -3.58 4.72 -5.33
N VAL A 59 -3.83 5.58 -4.34
CA VAL A 59 -3.11 6.86 -4.21
C VAL A 59 -1.63 6.62 -3.99
N GLY A 60 -1.27 5.67 -3.13
CA GLY A 60 0.11 5.29 -2.88
C GLY A 60 0.81 4.74 -4.13
N THR A 61 0.12 3.90 -4.90
CA THR A 61 0.67 3.36 -6.16
C THR A 61 0.88 4.46 -7.19
N VAL A 62 -0.10 5.34 -7.40
CA VAL A 62 0.03 6.47 -8.34
C VAL A 62 1.16 7.41 -7.93
N ALA A 63 1.21 7.81 -6.65
CA ALA A 63 2.25 8.69 -6.14
C ALA A 63 3.64 8.03 -6.25
N GLY A 64 3.77 6.77 -5.85
CA GLY A 64 5.02 6.02 -5.94
C GLY A 64 5.49 5.84 -7.38
N SER A 65 4.58 5.53 -8.30
CA SER A 65 4.86 5.44 -9.74
C SER A 65 5.36 6.77 -10.31
N LEU A 66 4.71 7.89 -9.96
CA LEU A 66 5.14 9.21 -10.40
C LEU A 66 6.53 9.57 -9.88
N VAL A 67 6.80 9.31 -8.60
CA VAL A 67 8.12 9.53 -8.00
C VAL A 67 9.17 8.65 -8.66
N GLY A 68 8.88 7.37 -8.93
CA GLY A 68 9.78 6.46 -9.62
C GLY A 68 10.12 6.93 -11.04
N LEU A 69 9.11 7.34 -11.82
CA LEU A 69 9.30 7.90 -13.15
C LEU A 69 10.12 9.19 -13.13
N PHE A 70 9.85 10.07 -12.16
CA PHE A 70 10.60 11.30 -11.98
C PHE A 70 12.09 11.04 -11.68
N ILE A 71 12.38 10.07 -10.82
CA ILE A 71 13.76 9.66 -10.51
C ILE A 71 14.46 9.09 -11.76
N ILE A 72 13.76 8.29 -12.55
CA ILE A 72 14.31 7.73 -13.80
C ILE A 72 14.64 8.86 -14.79
N TRP A 73 13.72 9.80 -14.98
CA TRP A 73 13.94 10.97 -15.84
C TRP A 73 15.12 11.83 -15.36
N LEU A 74 15.23 12.04 -14.04
CA LEU A 74 16.33 12.81 -13.44
C LEU A 74 17.68 12.11 -13.65
N GLN A 75 17.74 10.79 -13.47
CA GLN A 75 18.95 10.01 -13.68
C GLN A 75 19.38 10.00 -15.15
N ASP A 76 18.45 9.90 -16.10
CA ASP A 76 18.77 9.89 -17.53
C ASP A 76 19.24 11.27 -18.01
N THR A 77 18.64 12.35 -17.47
CA THR A 77 18.98 13.74 -17.82
C THR A 77 20.31 14.18 -17.21
N TYR A 78 20.52 13.94 -15.92
CA TYR A 78 21.68 14.46 -15.18
C TYR A 78 22.82 13.45 -15.03
N LYS A 79 22.60 12.17 -15.39
CA LYS A 79 23.57 11.07 -15.27
C LYS A 79 24.30 11.10 -13.92
N ILE A 80 23.52 11.20 -12.84
CA ILE A 80 24.00 11.47 -11.48
C ILE A 80 24.91 10.33 -10.99
N VAL A 81 24.48 9.08 -11.23
CA VAL A 81 25.31 7.90 -10.99
C VAL A 81 26.17 7.61 -12.23
N ARG A 82 27.37 8.18 -12.27
CA ARG A 82 28.41 7.86 -13.26
C ARG A 82 29.17 6.62 -12.78
N LEU A 83 29.28 5.61 -13.64
CA LEU A 83 30.22 4.51 -13.38
C LEU A 83 31.60 5.01 -13.83
N ALA A 84 32.62 4.82 -12.98
CA ALA A 84 33.99 5.16 -13.36
C ALA A 84 34.36 4.36 -14.62
N GLY A 85 34.48 5.06 -15.75
CA GLY A 85 34.57 4.48 -17.10
C GLY A 85 35.81 3.63 -17.39
N ASP A 86 36.67 3.39 -16.40
CA ASP A 86 37.93 2.67 -16.56
C ASP A 86 37.76 1.13 -16.46
N VAL A 87 36.63 0.64 -15.92
CA VAL A 87 36.40 -0.82 -15.70
C VAL A 87 35.11 -1.33 -16.35
N TYR A 88 34.11 -0.47 -16.53
CA TYR A 88 32.86 -0.79 -17.21
C TYR A 88 32.76 0.17 -18.39
N GLN A 89 32.75 -0.32 -19.64
CA GLN A 89 32.64 0.45 -20.89
C GLN A 89 31.27 1.18 -21.05
N ILE A 90 30.69 1.68 -19.96
CA ILE A 90 29.39 2.33 -19.87
C ILE A 90 29.52 3.49 -18.87
N ASP A 91 29.45 4.74 -19.37
CA ASP A 91 29.69 5.95 -18.58
C ASP A 91 28.59 6.28 -17.54
N TYR A 92 27.46 5.59 -17.59
CA TYR A 92 26.29 5.83 -16.74
C TYR A 92 25.47 4.56 -16.59
N LEU A 93 24.73 4.43 -15.48
CA LEU A 93 23.80 3.32 -15.29
C LEU A 93 22.56 3.54 -16.19
N PRO A 94 22.33 2.75 -17.26
CA PRO A 94 21.18 2.96 -18.13
C PRO A 94 19.94 2.41 -17.43
N MET A 95 19.07 3.30 -16.92
CA MET A 95 17.77 2.92 -16.38
C MET A 95 16.79 2.62 -17.53
N LYS A 96 16.91 1.43 -18.11
CA LYS A 96 15.96 0.93 -19.11
C LYS A 96 14.65 0.57 -18.42
N LEU A 97 13.65 1.41 -18.62
CA LEU A 97 12.29 1.18 -18.15
C LEU A 97 11.57 0.28 -19.16
N ILE A 98 11.30 -0.96 -18.77
CA ILE A 98 10.50 -1.88 -19.58
C ILE A 98 9.03 -1.69 -19.18
N PRO A 99 8.14 -1.23 -20.09
CA PRO A 99 6.76 -0.95 -19.74
C PRO A 99 6.00 -2.16 -19.17
N SER A 100 6.31 -3.37 -19.65
CA SER A 100 5.71 -4.61 -19.14
C SER A 100 6.00 -4.82 -17.65
N ASP A 101 7.25 -4.60 -17.24
CA ASP A 101 7.69 -4.83 -15.87
C ASP A 101 7.07 -3.78 -14.94
N PHE A 102 6.97 -2.54 -15.41
CA PHE A 102 6.29 -1.47 -14.71
C PHE A 102 4.80 -1.78 -14.49
N LEU A 103 4.09 -2.21 -15.54
CA LEU A 103 2.69 -2.62 -15.46
C LEU A 103 2.49 -3.80 -14.52
N LEU A 104 3.38 -4.79 -14.55
CA LEU A 104 3.35 -5.94 -13.63
C LEU A 104 3.54 -5.51 -12.17
N VAL A 105 4.47 -4.60 -11.89
CA VAL A 105 4.70 -4.09 -10.53
C VAL A 105 3.49 -3.31 -10.03
N VAL A 106 2.94 -2.39 -10.83
CA VAL A 106 1.73 -1.63 -10.49
C VAL A 106 0.56 -2.57 -10.22
N GLY A 107 0.34 -3.56 -11.09
CA GLY A 107 -0.71 -4.56 -10.91
C GLY A 107 -0.52 -5.40 -9.64
N ALA A 108 0.71 -5.84 -9.36
CA ALA A 108 1.05 -6.61 -8.16
C ALA A 108 0.86 -5.78 -6.88
N THR A 109 1.25 -4.51 -6.87
CA THR A 109 1.07 -3.61 -5.72
C THR A 109 -0.41 -3.36 -5.42
N LEU A 110 -1.23 -3.15 -6.45
CA LEU A 110 -2.68 -3.00 -6.28
C LEU A 110 -3.32 -4.30 -5.77
N LEU A 111 -2.92 -5.46 -6.31
CA LEU A 111 -3.38 -6.77 -5.84
C LEU A 111 -3.02 -7.02 -4.38
N LEU A 112 -1.79 -6.70 -3.97
CA LEU A 112 -1.34 -6.84 -2.59
C LEU A 112 -2.09 -5.89 -1.67
N SER A 113 -2.30 -4.64 -2.07
CA SER A 113 -3.08 -3.66 -1.29
C SER A 113 -4.53 -4.14 -1.11
N PHE A 114 -5.13 -4.69 -2.17
CA PHE A 114 -6.45 -5.29 -2.13
C PHE A 114 -6.50 -6.46 -1.13
N LEU A 115 -5.59 -7.43 -1.25
CA LEU A 115 -5.53 -8.60 -0.37
C LEU A 115 -5.29 -8.22 1.09
N ALA A 116 -4.37 -7.29 1.35
CA ALA A 116 -4.07 -6.76 2.67
C ALA A 116 -5.27 -6.09 3.34
N THR A 117 -6.13 -5.44 2.55
CA THR A 117 -7.31 -4.70 3.03
C THR A 117 -8.47 -5.61 3.46
N ILE A 118 -8.57 -6.82 2.91
CA ILE A 118 -9.69 -7.74 3.20
C ILE A 118 -9.79 -8.08 4.69
N PHE A 119 -8.65 -8.40 5.33
CA PHE A 119 -8.60 -8.77 6.73
C PHE A 119 -9.12 -7.66 7.67
N PRO A 120 -8.56 -6.43 7.66
CA PRO A 120 -9.02 -5.35 8.52
C PRO A 120 -10.47 -4.91 8.20
N ALA A 121 -10.88 -4.91 6.92
CA ALA A 121 -12.25 -4.55 6.54
C ALA A 121 -13.28 -5.52 7.14
N ARG A 122 -12.99 -6.83 7.12
CA ARG A 122 -13.85 -7.82 7.78
C ARG A 122 -13.85 -7.66 9.30
N ARG A 123 -12.67 -7.38 9.89
CA ARG A 123 -12.54 -7.14 11.33
C ARG A 123 -13.37 -5.93 11.79
N ALA A 124 -13.38 -4.85 11.01
CA ALA A 124 -14.20 -3.66 11.28
C ALA A 124 -15.70 -3.97 11.26
N GLY A 125 -16.14 -4.73 10.25
CA GLY A 125 -17.54 -5.15 10.12
C GLY A 125 -18.02 -6.04 11.25
N ALA A 126 -17.14 -6.87 11.82
CA ALA A 126 -17.47 -7.81 12.90
C ALA A 126 -17.53 -7.18 14.30
N LEU A 127 -17.18 -5.90 14.48
CA LEU A 127 -17.21 -5.22 15.80
C LEU A 127 -18.64 -5.13 16.34
N ALA A 128 -18.93 -5.76 17.49
CA ALA A 128 -20.26 -5.71 18.10
C ALA A 128 -20.51 -4.35 18.80
N PRO A 129 -21.70 -3.74 18.65
CA PRO A 129 -22.03 -2.47 19.30
C PRO A 129 -22.02 -2.57 20.83
N ALA A 130 -22.39 -3.74 21.39
CA ALA A 130 -22.37 -3.98 22.84
C ALA A 130 -20.95 -3.93 23.45
N ASP A 131 -19.92 -4.27 22.68
CA ASP A 131 -18.53 -4.20 23.14
C ASP A 131 -17.96 -2.77 23.12
N VAL A 132 -18.68 -1.81 22.54
CA VAL A 132 -18.22 -0.42 22.42
C VAL A 132 -18.76 0.44 23.57
N LEU A 133 -19.95 0.14 24.06
CA LEU A 133 -20.58 0.86 25.18
C LEU A 133 -20.18 0.34 26.57
N ARG A 134 -19.56 -0.85 26.65
CA ARG A 134 -19.16 -1.49 27.92
C ARG A 134 -17.75 -1.11 28.40
N TYR A 135 -17.04 -0.27 27.64
CA TYR A 135 -15.70 0.24 27.98
C TYR A 135 -15.71 1.67 28.53
N GLU A 136 -16.89 2.20 28.84
CA GLU A 136 -17.07 3.26 29.86
C GLU A 136 -17.62 2.65 31.15
#